data_AF-A0A0C2FQP1-F1
#
_entry.id   AF-A0A0C2FQP1-F1
#
_cell.length_a   1.000
_cell.length_b   1.000
_cell.length_c   1.000
_cell.angle_alpha   90.00
_cell.angle_beta   90.00
_cell.angle_gamma   90.00
#
_symmetry.space_group_name_H-M   'P 1'
#
loop_
_entity.id
_entity.type
_entity.pdbx_description
1 polymer ?
#
loop_
_entity_poly.entity_id
_entity_poly.type
_entity_poly.pdbx_seq_one_letter_code
_entity_poly.pdbx_strand_id
1 'polypeptide(L)'
;MVVILRFFTIAGRKSTLKMLMLTVLMSMVRSLFIIAAMFLLVLFYAYTGVILFGMVKYGQAVSKHVNFRNGREALVVLFRSVTGEDWNDIMHDCMPQFQRSPPFCYWAEGLNYWETDCGNYFGAIVYFCSFYLIITYIVLNLLVATVLAIIMENFSLFYSSEEDALLSYADIRNFQQVWNIVDADQKVGFSELYWYSN
;
A
#
# COMPACT_ATOMS: atom_id res chain seq x y z
N MET A 1 23.95 -3.23 0.21
CA MET A 1 23.25 -1.93 0.32
C MET A 1 23.84 -0.85 -0.60
N VAL A 2 25.15 -0.53 -0.54
CA VAL A 2 25.79 0.52 -1.37
C VAL A 2 25.65 0.30 -2.89
N VAL A 3 25.77 -0.96 -3.35
CA VAL A 3 25.61 -1.32 -4.78
C VAL A 3 24.18 -1.05 -5.28
N ILE A 4 23.18 -1.29 -4.44
CA ILE A 4 21.76 -1.06 -4.77
C ILE A 4 21.49 0.44 -4.91
N LEU A 5 22.02 1.26 -3.99
CA LEU A 5 21.92 2.73 -4.06
C LEU A 5 22.62 3.28 -5.32
N ARG A 6 23.75 2.70 -5.71
CA ARG A 6 24.45 3.04 -6.96
C ARG A 6 23.61 2.70 -8.20
N PHE A 7 22.87 1.59 -8.17
CA PHE A 7 21.96 1.23 -9.27
C PHE A 7 20.79 2.22 -9.40
N PHE A 8 20.13 2.59 -8.30
CA PHE A 8 19.04 3.59 -8.31
C PHE A 8 19.52 4.99 -8.74
N THR A 9 20.73 5.39 -8.34
CA THR A 9 21.29 6.68 -8.78
C THR A 9 21.64 6.70 -10.26
N ILE A 10 22.04 5.57 -10.86
CA ILE A 10 22.23 5.44 -12.31
C ILE A 10 20.88 5.50 -13.03
N ALA A 11 19.82 4.89 -12.48
CA ALA A 11 18.47 4.96 -13.04
C ALA A 11 17.95 6.40 -13.12
N GLY A 12 18.34 7.28 -12.19
CA GLY A 12 18.00 8.70 -12.21
C GLY A 12 18.72 9.55 -13.26
N ARG A 13 19.71 9.00 -13.98
CA ARG A 13 20.47 9.75 -15.02
C ARG A 13 19.73 9.85 -16.35
N LYS A 14 18.84 8.91 -16.68
CA LYS A 14 18.02 8.97 -17.90
C LYS A 14 16.73 9.74 -17.60
N SER A 15 16.43 10.77 -18.39
CA SER A 15 15.26 11.65 -18.20
C SER A 15 13.94 10.87 -18.14
N THR A 16 13.74 9.92 -19.05
CA THR A 16 12.55 9.06 -19.10
C THR A 16 12.42 8.17 -17.86
N LEU A 17 13.53 7.58 -17.40
CA LEU A 17 13.50 6.68 -16.23
C LEU A 17 13.32 7.45 -14.93
N LYS A 18 13.92 8.64 -14.82
CA LYS A 18 13.69 9.59 -13.71
C LYS A 18 12.21 10.00 -13.63
N MET A 19 11.60 10.30 -14.77
CA MET A 19 10.19 10.67 -14.87
C MET A 19 9.28 9.52 -14.40
N LEU A 20 9.48 8.30 -14.92
CA LEU A 20 8.73 7.12 -14.49
C LEU A 20 8.86 6.85 -12.98
N MET A 21 10.08 6.91 -12.43
CA MET A 21 10.30 6.72 -10.99
C MET A 21 9.61 7.81 -10.17
N LEU A 22 9.63 9.07 -10.62
CA LEU A 22 8.98 10.18 -9.94
C LEU A 22 7.46 10.01 -9.95
N THR A 23 6.87 9.62 -11.08
CA THR A 23 5.43 9.35 -11.20
C THR A 23 4.98 8.20 -10.29
N VAL A 24 5.76 7.11 -10.20
CA VAL A 24 5.50 6.02 -9.25
C VAL A 24 5.55 6.53 -7.80
N LEU A 25 6.57 7.30 -7.43
CA LEU A 25 6.67 7.85 -6.08
C LEU A 25 5.53 8.83 -5.76
N MET A 26 5.20 9.73 -6.67
CA MET A 26 4.11 10.70 -6.49
C MET A 26 2.75 10.01 -6.38
N SER A 27 2.48 9.01 -7.21
CA SER A 27 1.26 8.20 -7.11
C SER A 27 1.16 7.44 -5.78
N MET A 28 2.26 6.86 -5.28
CA MET A 28 2.29 6.21 -3.97
C MET A 28 1.99 7.21 -2.84
N VAL A 29 2.58 8.41 -2.90
CA VAL A 29 2.34 9.47 -1.90
C VAL A 29 0.87 9.91 -1.90
N ARG A 30 0.26 10.07 -3.09
CA ARG A 30 -1.17 10.40 -3.21
C ARG A 30 -2.08 9.31 -2.64
N SER A 31 -1.69 8.04 -2.71
CA SER A 31 -2.45 6.90 -2.17
C SER A 31 -2.14 6.57 -0.71
N LEU A 32 -1.29 7.34 -0.01
CA LEU A 32 -0.90 7.05 1.39
C LEU A 32 -2.10 6.92 2.34
N PHE A 33 -3.13 7.75 2.18
CA PHE A 33 -4.32 7.67 3.03
C PHE A 33 -5.06 6.34 2.88
N ILE A 34 -5.18 5.83 1.64
CA ILE A 34 -5.81 4.54 1.35
C ILE A 34 -4.97 3.40 1.91
N ILE A 35 -3.64 3.46 1.75
CA ILE A 35 -2.72 2.46 2.29
C ILE A 35 -2.78 2.44 3.83
N ALA A 36 -2.83 3.61 4.47
CA ALA A 36 -2.97 3.72 5.93
C ALA A 36 -4.30 3.15 6.41
N ALA A 37 -5.41 3.46 5.73
CA ALA A 37 -6.72 2.89 6.03
C ALA A 37 -6.73 1.36 5.87
N MET A 38 -6.10 0.84 4.81
CA MET A 38 -5.92 -0.61 4.59
C MET A 38 -5.14 -1.26 5.73
N PHE A 39 -4.04 -0.64 6.16
CA PHE A 39 -3.22 -1.14 7.27
C PHE A 39 -4.00 -1.18 8.59
N LEU A 40 -4.78 -0.14 8.89
CA LEU A 40 -5.64 -0.10 10.08
C LEU A 40 -6.73 -1.18 10.05
N LEU A 41 -7.35 -1.40 8.88
CA LEU A 41 -8.33 -2.46 8.69
C LEU A 41 -7.70 -3.83 8.93
N VAL A 42 -6.53 -4.10 8.35
CA VAL A 42 -5.79 -5.35 8.56
C VAL A 42 -5.44 -5.55 10.03
N LEU A 43 -5.03 -4.51 10.76
CA LEU A 43 -4.79 -4.59 12.20
C LEU A 43 -6.06 -4.95 12.99
N PHE A 44 -7.18 -4.32 12.67
CA PHE A 44 -8.47 -4.62 13.31
C PHE A 44 -8.87 -6.09 13.11
N TYR A 45 -8.76 -6.58 11.87
CA TYR A 45 -9.01 -7.98 11.57
C TYR A 45 -8.00 -8.91 12.25
N ALA A 46 -6.72 -8.51 12.38
CA ALA A 46 -5.71 -9.33 13.05
C ALA A 46 -6.10 -9.60 14.51
N TYR A 47 -6.47 -8.56 15.26
CA TYR A 47 -6.91 -8.73 16.66
C TYR A 47 -8.21 -9.53 16.77
N THR A 48 -9.17 -9.29 15.88
CA THR A 48 -10.42 -10.06 15.85
C THR A 48 -10.16 -11.54 15.54
N GLY A 49 -9.22 -11.83 14.63
CA GLY A 49 -8.80 -13.19 14.28
C GLY A 49 -8.09 -13.90 15.42
N VAL A 50 -7.28 -13.19 16.21
CA VAL A 50 -6.66 -13.76 17.43
C VAL A 50 -7.71 -14.16 18.46
N ILE A 51 -8.75 -13.34 18.65
CA ILE A 51 -9.84 -13.64 19.59
C ILE A 51 -10.66 -14.85 19.11
N LEU A 52 -10.99 -14.91 17.82
CA LEU A 52 -11.86 -15.96 17.26
C LEU A 52 -11.14 -17.29 17.00
N PHE A 53 -9.91 -17.24 16.49
CA PHE A 53 -9.20 -18.40 15.96
C PHE A 53 -7.85 -18.67 16.65
N GLY A 54 -7.53 -17.93 17.70
CA GLY A 54 -6.23 -18.06 18.39
C GLY A 54 -5.98 -19.44 18.96
N MET A 55 -7.03 -20.18 19.33
CA MET A 55 -6.89 -21.52 19.91
C MET A 55 -7.10 -22.67 18.93
N VAL A 56 -7.47 -22.38 17.67
CA VAL A 56 -7.77 -23.38 16.66
C VAL A 56 -6.59 -24.33 16.44
N LYS A 57 -6.90 -25.62 16.31
CA LYS A 57 -5.94 -26.68 16.03
C LYS A 57 -5.31 -26.56 14.64
N TYR A 58 -4.02 -26.84 14.55
CA TYR A 58 -3.27 -26.83 13.28
C TYR A 58 -3.86 -27.79 12.23
N GLY A 59 -3.56 -27.46 10.98
CA GLY A 59 -4.18 -28.01 9.78
C GLY A 59 -3.26 -28.20 8.60
N GLN A 60 -3.89 -28.16 7.42
CA GLN A 60 -3.19 -28.20 6.16
C GLN A 60 -2.55 -26.83 5.86
N ALA A 61 -3.33 -25.75 5.99
CA ALA A 61 -2.89 -24.39 5.76
C ALA A 61 -2.53 -23.66 7.08
N VAL A 62 -3.27 -23.92 8.17
CA VAL A 62 -2.94 -23.35 9.49
C VAL A 62 -1.78 -24.14 10.11
N SER A 63 -0.62 -23.51 10.26
CA SER A 63 0.63 -24.16 10.69
C SER A 63 1.33 -23.37 11.80
N LYS A 64 2.49 -23.87 12.27
CA LYS A 64 3.34 -23.18 13.26
C LYS A 64 3.71 -21.75 12.85
N HIS A 65 3.81 -21.48 11.55
CA HIS A 65 4.18 -20.17 11.01
C HIS A 65 3.00 -19.37 10.45
N VAL A 66 1.84 -20.01 10.30
CA VAL A 66 0.62 -19.42 9.71
C VAL A 66 -0.54 -19.71 10.68
N ASN A 67 -0.75 -18.83 11.66
CA ASN A 67 -1.79 -19.01 12.67
C ASN A 67 -2.21 -17.68 13.29
N PHE A 68 -3.23 -17.74 14.16
CA PHE A 68 -3.79 -16.60 14.87
C PHE A 68 -3.39 -16.57 16.36
N ARG A 69 -2.30 -17.23 16.76
CA ARG A 69 -1.91 -17.34 18.19
C ARG A 69 -1.52 -15.99 18.78
N ASN A 70 -0.82 -15.14 18.02
CA ASN A 70 -0.57 -13.75 18.38
C ASN A 70 -0.84 -12.81 17.20
N GLY A 71 -0.90 -11.50 17.50
CA GLY A 71 -1.21 -10.48 16.50
C GLY A 71 -0.19 -10.41 15.35
N ARG A 72 1.08 -10.75 15.58
CA ARG A 72 2.10 -10.76 14.51
C ARG A 72 1.88 -11.88 13.51
N GLU A 73 1.62 -13.09 13.99
CA GLU A 73 1.32 -14.24 13.14
C GLU A 73 0.00 -14.00 12.39
N ALA A 74 -1.02 -13.47 13.07
CA ALA A 74 -2.29 -13.08 12.44
C ALA A 74 -2.09 -12.04 11.32
N LEU A 75 -1.19 -11.06 11.49
CA LEU A 75 -0.84 -10.10 10.44
C LEU A 75 -0.20 -10.78 9.22
N VAL A 76 0.67 -11.77 9.42
CA VAL A 76 1.26 -12.56 8.32
C VAL A 76 0.18 -13.35 7.57
N VAL A 77 -0.75 -13.98 8.30
CA VAL A 77 -1.90 -14.69 7.70
C VAL A 77 -2.75 -13.76 6.85
N LEU A 78 -3.08 -12.57 7.38
CA LEU A 78 -3.90 -11.61 6.65
C LEU A 78 -3.17 -11.00 5.46
N PHE A 79 -1.86 -10.72 5.58
CA PHE A 79 -1.05 -10.24 4.47
C PHE A 79 -1.00 -11.25 3.31
N ARG A 80 -0.80 -12.54 3.62
CA ARG A 80 -0.91 -13.64 2.64
C ARG A 80 -2.31 -13.72 2.01
N SER A 81 -3.34 -13.47 2.82
CA SER A 81 -4.73 -13.46 2.34
C SER A 81 -5.02 -12.26 1.42
N VAL A 82 -4.37 -11.11 1.62
CA VAL A 82 -4.48 -9.93 0.72
C VAL A 82 -3.95 -10.23 -0.67
N THR A 83 -2.88 -11.04 -0.79
CA THR A 83 -2.34 -11.47 -2.08
C THR A 83 -3.16 -12.57 -2.75
N GLY A 84 -4.23 -13.05 -2.10
CA GLY A 84 -5.10 -14.11 -2.61
C GLY A 84 -4.52 -15.52 -2.47
N GLU A 85 -3.47 -15.69 -1.68
CA GLU A 85 -2.80 -16.99 -1.50
C GLU A 85 -3.42 -17.74 -0.31
N ASP A 86 -3.86 -18.99 -0.54
CA ASP A 86 -4.36 -19.96 0.45
C ASP A 86 -5.44 -19.47 1.43
N TRP A 87 -6.05 -18.29 1.22
CA TRP A 87 -7.02 -17.71 2.16
C TRP A 87 -8.22 -18.64 2.38
N ASN A 88 -8.64 -19.36 1.34
CA ASN A 88 -9.75 -20.30 1.38
C ASN A 88 -9.38 -21.55 2.20
N ASP A 89 -8.17 -22.08 2.03
CA ASP A 89 -7.71 -23.24 2.79
C ASP A 89 -7.54 -22.90 4.27
N ILE A 90 -7.04 -21.69 4.58
CA ILE A 90 -6.97 -21.17 5.95
C ILE A 90 -8.37 -21.01 6.55
N MET A 91 -9.32 -20.49 5.76
CA MET A 91 -10.72 -20.38 6.16
C MET A 91 -11.32 -21.75 6.50
N HIS A 92 -11.14 -22.75 5.62
CA HIS A 92 -11.61 -24.11 5.86
C HIS A 92 -10.96 -24.77 7.07
N ASP A 93 -9.68 -24.49 7.33
CA ASP A 93 -9.00 -24.95 8.53
C ASP A 93 -9.53 -24.28 9.81
N CYS A 94 -10.11 -23.08 9.72
CA CYS A 94 -10.76 -22.41 10.85
C CYS A 94 -12.22 -22.86 11.06
N MET A 95 -12.80 -23.63 10.13
CA MET A 95 -14.11 -24.24 10.28
C MET A 95 -14.04 -25.56 11.05
N PRO A 96 -15.12 -25.96 11.74
CA PRO A 96 -15.25 -27.29 12.31
C PRO A 96 -15.47 -28.31 11.18
N GLN A 97 -14.39 -28.75 10.54
CA GLN A 97 -14.38 -29.84 9.57
C GLN A 97 -13.69 -31.05 10.18
N PHE A 98 -14.29 -32.23 10.03
CA PHE A 98 -13.82 -33.58 10.43
C PHE A 98 -12.87 -33.62 11.65
N GLN A 99 -11.60 -33.24 11.47
CA GLN A 99 -10.55 -33.15 12.50
C GLN A 99 -10.74 -32.04 13.57
N ARG A 100 -11.68 -31.10 13.40
CA ARG A 100 -11.93 -29.93 14.27
C ARG A 100 -13.37 -29.79 14.76
N SER A 101 -14.11 -30.90 14.67
CA SER A 101 -15.39 -31.10 15.33
C SER A 101 -15.22 -32.20 16.39
N PRO A 102 -16.01 -32.18 17.49
CA PRO A 102 -16.00 -33.29 18.45
C PRO A 102 -16.23 -34.63 17.73
N PRO A 103 -15.44 -35.68 18.00
CA PRO A 103 -14.48 -35.87 19.10
C PRO A 103 -13.02 -35.47 18.81
N PHE A 104 -12.71 -34.89 17.65
CA PHE A 104 -11.32 -34.63 17.22
C PHE A 104 -10.72 -33.30 17.71
N CYS A 105 -11.56 -32.45 18.29
CA CYS A 105 -11.20 -31.25 19.05
C CYS A 105 -11.73 -31.36 20.49
N TYR A 106 -11.06 -30.68 21.41
CA TYR A 106 -11.42 -30.55 22.80
C TYR A 106 -12.60 -29.56 22.96
N TRP A 107 -13.74 -30.12 23.34
CA TRP A 107 -14.95 -29.38 23.66
C TRP A 107 -15.63 -29.99 24.88
N ALA A 108 -16.08 -29.12 25.79
CA ALA A 108 -16.92 -29.47 26.92
C ALA A 108 -17.93 -28.36 27.17
N GLU A 109 -19.07 -28.73 27.74
CA GLU A 109 -20.14 -27.79 28.07
C GLU A 109 -19.66 -26.79 29.14
N GLY A 110 -19.89 -25.50 28.90
CA GLY A 110 -19.48 -24.42 29.81
C GLY A 110 -18.03 -23.93 29.67
N LEU A 111 -17.24 -24.46 28.74
CA LEU A 111 -15.90 -23.93 28.45
C LEU A 111 -15.95 -22.53 27.83
N ASN A 112 -14.94 -21.74 28.14
CA ASN A 112 -14.73 -20.46 27.48
C ASN A 112 -14.14 -20.66 26.07
N TYR A 113 -14.26 -19.64 25.21
CA TYR A 113 -13.77 -19.72 23.82
C TYR A 113 -12.24 -19.89 23.71
N TRP A 114 -11.47 -19.53 24.75
CA TRP A 114 -10.02 -19.72 24.80
C TRP A 114 -9.59 -21.09 25.34
N GLU A 115 -10.52 -21.93 25.78
CA GLU A 115 -10.24 -23.26 26.35
C GLU A 115 -10.57 -24.39 25.37
N THR A 116 -11.19 -24.07 24.23
CA THR A 116 -11.48 -25.01 23.15
C THR A 116 -10.54 -24.80 21.97
N ASP A 117 -10.16 -25.89 21.28
CA ASP A 117 -9.38 -25.85 20.04
C ASP A 117 -10.24 -26.12 18.79
N CYS A 118 -11.56 -26.14 18.95
CA CYS A 118 -12.52 -26.31 17.86
C CYS A 118 -12.65 -25.03 17.01
N GLY A 119 -12.93 -25.22 15.71
CA GLY A 119 -13.23 -24.11 14.80
C GLY A 119 -14.64 -23.56 14.97
N ASN A 120 -14.90 -22.36 14.43
CA ASN A 120 -16.22 -21.75 14.38
C ASN A 120 -16.68 -21.59 12.92
N TYR A 121 -17.71 -22.34 12.52
CA TYR A 121 -18.17 -22.37 11.12
C TYR A 121 -18.66 -21.00 10.66
N PHE A 122 -19.62 -20.43 11.40
CA PHE A 122 -20.22 -19.15 11.05
C PHE A 122 -19.20 -18.01 11.18
N GLY A 123 -18.40 -18.03 12.24
CA GLY A 123 -17.35 -17.05 12.47
C GLY A 123 -16.29 -17.05 11.36
N ALA A 124 -15.82 -18.21 10.93
CA ALA A 124 -14.82 -18.33 9.86
C ALA A 124 -15.34 -17.80 8.54
N ILE A 125 -16.55 -18.22 8.12
CA ILE A 125 -17.13 -17.76 6.85
C ILE A 125 -17.32 -16.24 6.86
N VAL A 126 -17.96 -15.70 7.91
CA VAL A 126 -18.24 -14.26 7.98
C VAL A 126 -16.93 -13.47 8.02
N TYR A 127 -15.95 -13.89 8.82
CA TYR A 127 -14.67 -13.20 8.96
C TYR A 127 -13.87 -13.18 7.66
N PHE A 128 -13.61 -14.34 7.04
CA PHE A 128 -12.76 -14.41 5.85
C PHE A 128 -13.45 -13.85 4.61
N CYS A 129 -14.74 -14.09 4.40
CA CYS A 129 -15.46 -13.53 3.26
C CYS A 129 -15.59 -12.01 3.34
N SER A 130 -15.93 -11.46 4.52
CA SER A 130 -16.02 -10.00 4.68
C SER A 130 -14.66 -9.32 4.51
N PHE A 131 -13.61 -9.88 5.12
CA PHE A 131 -12.24 -9.40 4.94
C PHE A 131 -11.82 -9.42 3.47
N TYR A 132 -12.02 -10.54 2.78
CA TYR A 132 -11.58 -10.72 1.40
C TYR A 132 -12.32 -9.80 0.43
N LEU A 133 -13.63 -9.62 0.59
CA LEU A 133 -14.39 -8.68 -0.22
C LEU A 133 -13.92 -7.24 0.00
N ILE A 134 -13.79 -6.81 1.26
CA ILE A 134 -13.38 -5.43 1.55
C ILE A 134 -11.96 -5.15 1.05
N ILE A 135 -11.02 -6.06 1.29
CA ILE A 135 -9.62 -5.85 0.89
C ILE A 135 -9.46 -5.85 -0.64
N THR A 136 -10.16 -6.73 -1.35
CA THR A 136 -10.10 -6.76 -2.82
C THR A 136 -10.66 -5.48 -3.42
N TYR A 137 -11.77 -4.93 -2.90
CA TYR A 137 -12.26 -3.62 -3.32
C TYR A 137 -11.26 -2.49 -3.03
N ILE A 138 -10.62 -2.48 -1.86
CA ILE A 138 -9.61 -1.47 -1.53
C ILE A 138 -8.40 -1.56 -2.48
N VAL A 139 -7.89 -2.78 -2.72
CA VAL A 139 -6.75 -3.01 -3.62
C VAL A 139 -7.11 -2.63 -5.05
N LEU A 140 -8.29 -2.99 -5.54
CA LEU A 140 -8.77 -2.57 -6.86
C LEU A 140 -8.87 -1.04 -6.96
N ASN A 141 -9.45 -0.38 -5.95
CA ASN A 141 -9.53 1.08 -5.90
C ASN A 141 -8.14 1.74 -5.85
N LEU A 142 -7.17 1.13 -5.16
CA LEU A 142 -5.78 1.59 -5.12
C LEU A 142 -5.10 1.43 -6.48
N LEU A 143 -5.29 0.30 -7.16
CA LEU A 143 -4.80 0.09 -8.53
C LEU A 143 -5.42 1.09 -9.51
N VAL A 144 -6.73 1.32 -9.43
CA VAL A 144 -7.42 2.30 -10.28
C VAL A 144 -6.92 3.72 -9.99
N ALA A 145 -6.81 4.12 -8.72
CA ALA A 145 -6.33 5.44 -8.34
C ALA A 145 -4.88 5.68 -8.79
N THR A 146 -4.01 4.68 -8.64
CA THR A 146 -2.61 4.77 -9.08
C THR A 146 -2.49 4.79 -10.60
N VAL A 147 -3.22 3.93 -11.32
CA VAL A 147 -3.24 3.94 -12.79
C VAL A 147 -3.79 5.26 -13.31
N LEU A 148 -4.87 5.79 -12.74
CA LEU A 148 -5.39 7.11 -13.11
C LEU A 148 -4.36 8.21 -12.85
N ALA A 149 -3.67 8.18 -11.71
CA ALA A 149 -2.61 9.14 -11.41
C ALA A 149 -1.47 9.05 -12.44
N ILE A 150 -1.02 7.85 -12.79
CA ILE A 150 0.00 7.61 -13.81
C ILE A 150 -0.47 8.14 -15.16
N ILE A 151 -1.69 7.80 -15.58
CA ILE A 151 -2.28 8.21 -16.85
C ILE A 151 -2.38 9.73 -16.92
N MET A 152 -2.89 10.38 -15.87
CA MET A 152 -2.99 11.84 -15.80
C MET A 152 -1.60 12.51 -15.85
N GLU A 153 -0.61 11.96 -15.16
CA GLU A 153 0.75 12.51 -15.17
C GLU A 153 1.41 12.34 -16.54
N ASN A 154 1.25 11.17 -17.18
CA ASN A 154 1.74 10.93 -18.54
C ASN A 154 1.03 11.83 -19.57
N PHE A 155 -0.30 11.87 -19.57
CA PHE A 155 -1.06 12.75 -20.47
C PHE A 155 -0.71 14.21 -20.22
N SER A 156 -0.62 14.67 -18.97
CA SER A 156 -0.20 16.04 -18.67
C SER A 156 1.18 16.36 -19.27
N LEU A 157 2.07 15.37 -19.37
CA LEU A 157 3.40 15.52 -19.95
C LEU A 157 3.40 15.62 -21.48
N PHE A 158 2.48 14.91 -22.14
CA PHE A 158 2.27 15.00 -23.59
C PHE A 158 1.44 16.23 -24.00
N TYR A 159 0.44 16.64 -23.21
CA TYR A 159 -0.35 17.84 -23.49
C TYR A 159 0.41 19.13 -23.16
N SER A 160 1.26 19.13 -22.12
CA SER A 160 2.12 20.28 -21.81
C SER A 160 3.31 20.45 -22.76
N SER A 161 3.57 19.51 -23.68
CA SER A 161 4.78 19.57 -24.51
C SER A 161 4.71 20.51 -25.71
N GLU A 162 3.53 20.95 -26.18
CA GLU A 162 3.50 21.82 -27.38
C GLU A 162 2.50 23.00 -27.39
N GLU A 163 1.41 23.02 -26.59
CA GLU A 163 0.37 24.07 -26.76
C GLU A 163 -0.03 24.88 -25.50
N ASP A 164 0.18 24.39 -24.27
CA ASP A 164 -0.36 25.03 -23.04
C ASP A 164 0.67 25.75 -22.15
N ALA A 165 1.97 25.69 -22.46
CA ALA A 165 2.97 26.44 -21.70
C ALA A 165 3.00 27.90 -22.19
N LEU A 166 2.31 28.79 -21.46
CA LEU A 166 2.38 30.25 -21.65
C LEU A 166 3.82 30.81 -21.58
N LEU A 167 4.78 29.99 -21.11
CA LEU A 167 6.22 30.24 -21.14
C LEU A 167 6.96 28.91 -21.44
N SER A 168 7.72 28.84 -22.53
CA SER A 168 8.49 27.63 -22.88
C SER A 168 9.73 27.47 -21.99
N TYR A 169 10.23 26.24 -21.87
CA TYR A 169 11.55 25.95 -21.27
C TYR A 169 12.70 26.68 -21.99
N ALA A 170 12.53 27.01 -23.27
CA ALA A 170 13.48 27.84 -24.00
C ALA A 170 13.45 29.29 -23.50
N ASP A 171 12.25 29.84 -23.26
CA ASP A 171 12.04 31.22 -22.80
C ASP A 171 12.57 31.42 -21.39
N ILE A 172 12.35 30.46 -20.48
CA ILE A 172 12.92 30.49 -19.12
C ILE A 172 14.45 30.55 -19.15
N ARG A 173 15.06 29.76 -20.04
CA ARG A 173 16.52 29.67 -20.15
C ARG A 173 17.10 30.94 -20.74
N ASN A 174 16.41 31.52 -21.73
CA ASN A 174 16.75 32.81 -22.32
C ASN A 174 16.65 33.92 -21.27
N PHE A 175 15.56 33.91 -20.47
CA PHE A 175 15.40 34.84 -19.36
C PHE A 175 16.51 34.70 -18.33
N GLN A 176 16.86 33.48 -17.90
CA GLN A 176 17.97 33.26 -16.98
C GLN A 176 19.32 33.75 -17.52
N GLN A 177 19.57 33.58 -18.82
CA GLN A 177 20.80 34.06 -19.47
C GLN A 177 20.86 35.58 -19.51
N VAL A 178 19.77 36.24 -19.90
CA VAL A 178 19.69 37.71 -19.91
C VAL A 178 19.78 38.25 -18.48
N TRP A 179 19.09 37.62 -17.53
CA TRP A 179 19.11 38.03 -16.13
C TRP A 179 20.51 37.92 -15.51
N ASN A 180 21.24 36.85 -15.78
CA ASN A 180 22.63 36.71 -15.31
C ASN A 180 23.59 37.75 -15.89
N ILE A 181 23.28 38.33 -17.06
CA ILE A 181 24.06 39.42 -17.64
C ILE A 181 23.71 40.76 -16.96
N VAL A 182 22.44 40.97 -16.63
CA VAL A 182 21.94 42.21 -16.01
C VAL A 182 22.29 42.28 -14.53
N ASP A 183 22.19 41.16 -13.80
CA ASP A 183 22.52 41.05 -12.37
C ASP A 183 23.87 40.34 -12.18
N ALA A 184 24.94 40.97 -12.66
CA ALA A 184 26.31 40.42 -12.59
C ALA A 184 26.84 40.26 -11.16
N ASP A 185 26.25 40.97 -10.19
CA ASP A 185 26.66 40.97 -8.78
C ASP A 185 25.82 40.01 -7.92
N GLN A 186 24.70 39.46 -8.42
CA GLN A 186 23.73 38.61 -7.70
C GLN A 186 23.28 39.17 -6.34
N LYS A 187 23.28 40.49 -6.17
CA LYS A 187 23.05 41.14 -4.87
C LYS A 187 21.64 41.66 -4.67
N VAL A 188 20.86 41.80 -5.75
CA VAL A 188 19.62 42.59 -5.73
C VAL A 188 18.44 41.70 -6.10
N GLY A 189 17.62 41.35 -5.09
CA GLY A 189 16.34 40.70 -5.34
C GLY A 189 15.41 41.63 -6.15
N PHE A 190 14.56 41.04 -7.01
CA PHE A 190 13.67 41.70 -7.98
C PHE A 190 12.91 42.94 -7.47
N SER A 191 12.72 43.06 -6.14
CA SER A 191 12.05 44.19 -5.47
C SER A 191 12.84 45.50 -5.43
N GLU A 192 14.17 45.51 -5.53
CA GLU A 192 14.97 46.74 -5.38
C GLU A 192 15.13 47.54 -6.68
N LEU A 193 14.97 46.92 -7.85
CA LEU A 193 15.01 47.59 -9.16
C LEU A 193 13.78 48.47 -9.42
N TYR A 194 12.61 48.14 -8.84
CA TYR A 194 11.37 48.92 -9.00
C TYR A 194 11.42 50.30 -8.32
N TRP A 195 12.30 50.51 -7.34
CA TRP A 195 12.43 51.79 -6.64
C TRP A 195 13.35 52.79 -7.35
N TYR A 196 14.15 52.35 -8.33
CA TYR A 196 15.05 53.23 -9.08
C TYR A 196 14.43 53.77 -10.39
N SER A 197 13.25 53.27 -10.79
CA SER A 197 12.56 53.70 -12.01
C SER A 197 11.34 54.61 -11.77
N ASN A 198 11.10 55.03 -10.53
CA ASN A 198 10.12 56.05 -10.13
C ASN A 198 10.85 57.19 -9.41
#